data_AF-A0A7C2Q7Y6-F1
#
_entry.id   AF-A0A7C2Q7Y6-F1
#
_cell.length_a   1.000
_cell.length_b   1.000
_cell.length_c   1.000
_cell.angle_alpha   90.00
_cell.angle_beta   90.00
_cell.angle_gamma   90.00
#
_symmetry.space_group_name_H-M   'P 1'
#
loop_
_entity.id
_entity.type
_entity.pdbx_description
1 polymer ?
#
loop_
_entity_poly.entity_id
_entity_poly.type
_entity_poly.pdbx_seq_one_letter_code
_entity_poly.pdbx_strand_id
1 'polypeptide(L)'
;MIEELIRLDVAQLERAYRQRERAVEARVKLPFALRLDGVGFGRALKGFAEPRDERVHRALVQGAMELVKRLSASGAYVVSDEVNALFLGPSLPYAGRVEKLASISASLLSAVASTLLNRQLVFDSRAIPLEDAEDAKRYIAYRARVGLNNFVGSMLHRLGAEVAGVHLAERIAKLESLGVRLAERPAWEWSGSSVFWRLGGRRELAVEDGPWRLIEAIEAYARAPELAQ
;
A
#
# COMPACT_ATOMS: atom_id res chain seq x y z
N MET A 1 -34.59 26.40 -19.69
CA MET A 1 -33.41 25.49 -19.64
C MET A 1 -32.09 26.22 -19.91
N ILE A 2 -31.72 26.58 -21.15
CA ILE A 2 -30.41 27.26 -21.40
C ILE A 2 -30.39 28.68 -20.82
N GLU A 3 -31.45 29.46 -21.02
CA GLU A 3 -31.55 30.83 -20.50
C GLU A 3 -31.47 30.90 -18.97
N GLU A 4 -31.96 29.88 -18.27
CA GLU A 4 -31.87 29.78 -16.80
C GLU A 4 -30.43 29.51 -16.35
N LEU A 5 -29.68 28.68 -17.09
CA LEU A 5 -28.26 28.44 -16.83
C LEU A 5 -27.43 29.71 -17.04
N ILE A 6 -27.72 30.48 -18.10
CA ILE A 6 -27.02 31.75 -18.40
C ILE A 6 -27.25 32.78 -17.30
N ARG A 7 -28.42 32.78 -16.65
CA ARG A 7 -28.76 33.72 -15.56
C ARG A 7 -28.13 33.37 -14.22
N LEU A 8 -27.47 32.22 -14.08
CA LEU A 8 -26.83 31.85 -12.81
C LEU A 8 -25.66 32.81 -12.52
N ASP A 9 -25.64 33.34 -11.29
CA ASP A 9 -24.44 34.00 -10.76
C ASP A 9 -23.40 32.93 -10.39
N VAL A 10 -22.65 32.49 -11.39
CA VAL A 10 -21.61 31.47 -11.22
C VAL A 10 -20.57 31.91 -10.20
N ALA A 11 -20.25 33.21 -10.10
CA ALA A 11 -19.26 33.71 -9.15
C ALA A 11 -19.75 33.59 -7.70
N GLN A 12 -21.03 33.90 -7.43
CA GLN A 12 -21.64 33.69 -6.12
C GLN A 12 -21.71 32.20 -5.77
N LEU A 13 -22.16 31.36 -6.70
CA LEU A 13 -22.26 29.92 -6.50
C LEU A 13 -20.88 29.29 -6.26
N GLU A 14 -19.86 29.67 -7.03
CA GLU A 14 -18.49 29.19 -6.86
C GLU A 14 -17.96 29.54 -5.46
N ARG A 15 -18.17 30.76 -4.97
CA ARG A 15 -17.80 31.14 -3.59
C ARG A 15 -18.50 30.25 -2.56
N ALA A 16 -19.82 30.05 -2.71
CA ALA A 16 -20.61 29.25 -1.78
C ALA A 16 -20.18 27.78 -1.75
N TYR A 17 -20.00 27.15 -2.92
CA TYR A 17 -19.63 25.74 -3.00
C TYR A 17 -18.17 25.48 -2.62
N ARG A 18 -17.22 26.36 -3.00
CA ARG A 18 -15.83 26.26 -2.53
C ARG A 18 -15.71 26.38 -1.02
N GLN A 19 -16.53 27.22 -0.40
CA GLN A 19 -16.57 27.30 1.07
C GLN A 19 -17.02 25.98 1.69
N ARG A 20 -18.03 25.32 1.10
CA ARG A 20 -18.52 24.01 1.56
C ARG A 20 -17.50 22.90 1.36
N GLU A 21 -16.79 22.86 0.23
CA GLU A 21 -15.68 21.92 0.01
C GLU A 21 -14.58 22.09 1.06
N ARG A 22 -14.16 23.33 1.33
CA ARG A 22 -13.14 23.63 2.36
C ARG A 22 -13.58 23.22 3.76
N ALA A 23 -14.88 23.28 4.06
CA ALA A 23 -15.41 22.95 5.39
C ALA A 23 -15.25 21.46 5.75
N VAL A 24 -15.13 20.58 4.76
CA VAL A 24 -14.92 19.12 4.97
C VAL A 24 -13.48 18.68 4.65
N GLU A 25 -12.60 19.59 4.23
CA GLU A 25 -11.23 19.28 3.85
C GLU A 25 -10.39 18.86 5.07
N ALA A 26 -9.98 17.60 5.10
CA ALA A 26 -8.99 17.08 6.05
C ALA A 26 -7.57 17.11 5.47
N ARG A 27 -6.57 17.35 6.33
CA ARG A 27 -5.15 17.36 5.97
C ARG A 27 -4.30 16.50 6.89
N VAL A 28 -3.32 15.81 6.31
CA VAL A 28 -2.26 15.08 7.02
C VAL A 28 -0.93 15.83 6.89
N LYS A 29 -0.04 15.66 7.88
CA LYS A 29 1.33 16.20 7.87
C LYS A 29 2.33 15.06 7.70
N LEU A 30 3.54 15.38 7.26
CA LEU A 30 4.65 14.42 7.28
C LEU A 30 5.09 14.13 8.72
N PRO A 31 5.56 12.90 9.02
CA PRO A 31 5.49 11.73 8.14
C PRO A 31 4.10 11.07 8.16
N PHE A 32 3.75 10.38 7.07
CA PHE A 32 2.53 9.57 7.01
C PHE A 32 2.67 8.39 6.05
N ALA A 33 1.81 7.40 6.20
CA ALA A 33 1.62 6.33 5.23
C ALA A 33 0.27 6.49 4.50
N LEU A 34 0.21 6.10 3.23
CA LEU A 34 -1.03 5.73 2.56
C LEU A 34 -1.11 4.22 2.50
N ARG A 35 -2.16 3.66 3.11
CA ARG A 35 -2.47 2.24 3.01
C ARG A 35 -3.62 2.06 2.04
N LEU A 36 -3.38 1.27 1.01
CA LEU A 36 -4.36 0.92 -0.01
C LEU A 36 -4.68 -0.57 0.10
N ASP A 37 -5.95 -0.91 0.29
CA ASP A 37 -6.40 -2.29 0.51
C ASP A 37 -7.40 -2.72 -0.57
N GLY A 38 -7.30 -3.98 -1.01
CA GLY A 38 -8.14 -4.54 -2.07
C GLY A 38 -9.59 -4.70 -1.63
N VAL A 39 -10.53 -4.04 -2.32
CA VAL A 39 -11.96 -4.12 -1.99
C VAL A 39 -12.60 -5.32 -2.70
N GLY A 40 -12.99 -6.34 -1.93
CA GLY A 40 -13.70 -7.50 -2.45
C GLY A 40 -12.83 -8.46 -3.26
N PHE A 41 -11.52 -8.49 -2.99
CA PHE A 41 -10.53 -9.27 -3.75
C PHE A 41 -10.81 -10.77 -3.76
N GLY A 42 -11.39 -11.33 -2.69
CA GLY A 42 -11.77 -12.75 -2.66
C GLY A 42 -12.73 -13.14 -3.80
N ARG A 43 -13.60 -12.24 -4.24
CA ARG A 43 -14.46 -12.47 -5.43
C ARG A 43 -13.77 -12.04 -6.72
N ALA A 44 -13.12 -10.88 -6.71
CA ALA A 44 -12.53 -10.30 -7.91
C ALA A 44 -11.36 -11.12 -8.48
N LEU A 45 -10.64 -11.85 -7.61
CA LEU A 45 -9.51 -12.70 -7.95
C LEU A 45 -9.87 -14.18 -8.03
N LYS A 46 -11.15 -14.53 -8.18
CA LYS A 46 -11.55 -15.91 -8.43
C LYS A 46 -10.84 -16.45 -9.68
N GLY A 47 -10.19 -17.61 -9.54
CA GLY A 47 -9.42 -18.26 -10.62
C GLY A 47 -7.93 -17.91 -10.64
N PHE A 48 -7.46 -17.04 -9.73
CA PHE A 48 -6.05 -16.92 -9.41
C PHE A 48 -5.63 -17.97 -8.37
N ALA A 49 -4.33 -18.24 -8.29
CA ALA A 49 -3.77 -19.16 -7.31
C ALA A 49 -3.96 -18.61 -5.88
N GLU A 50 -4.14 -19.54 -4.96
CA GLU A 50 -4.33 -19.26 -3.55
C GLU A 50 -3.24 -19.95 -2.71
N PRO A 51 -2.84 -19.37 -1.57
CA PRO A 51 -3.36 -18.12 -0.99
C PRO A 51 -2.75 -16.85 -1.61
N ARG A 52 -1.74 -17.00 -2.47
CA ARG A 52 -1.04 -15.91 -3.15
C ARG A 52 -0.80 -16.32 -4.60
N ASP A 53 -1.09 -15.42 -5.53
CA ASP A 53 -0.78 -15.60 -6.95
C ASP A 53 0.30 -14.60 -7.35
N GLU A 54 1.35 -15.12 -8.00
CA GLU A 54 2.50 -14.31 -8.40
C GLU A 54 2.11 -13.18 -9.36
N ARG A 55 1.14 -13.40 -10.25
CA ARG A 55 0.69 -12.38 -11.21
C ARG A 55 0.02 -11.23 -10.48
N VAL A 56 -0.79 -11.55 -9.46
CA VAL A 56 -1.43 -10.54 -8.60
C VAL A 56 -0.39 -9.74 -7.85
N HIS A 57 0.57 -10.42 -7.21
CA HIS A 57 1.65 -9.76 -6.48
C HIS A 57 2.48 -8.84 -7.37
N ARG A 58 2.88 -9.33 -8.55
CA ARG A 58 3.61 -8.51 -9.54
C ARG A 58 2.81 -7.27 -9.97
N ALA A 59 1.50 -7.40 -10.19
CA ALA A 59 0.65 -6.27 -10.54
C ALA A 59 0.56 -5.22 -9.41
N LEU A 60 0.49 -5.66 -8.15
CA LEU A 60 0.52 -4.77 -6.99
C LEU A 60 1.87 -4.07 -6.83
N VAL A 61 2.98 -4.79 -7.03
CA VAL A 61 4.33 -4.21 -7.03
C VAL A 61 4.50 -3.16 -8.12
N GLN A 62 4.03 -3.43 -9.34
CA GLN A 62 4.05 -2.45 -10.43
C GLN A 62 3.20 -1.21 -10.09
N GLY A 63 2.00 -1.39 -9.54
CA GLY A 63 1.17 -0.29 -9.06
C GLY A 63 1.83 0.52 -7.95
N ALA A 64 2.52 -0.14 -7.01
CA ALA A 64 3.29 0.49 -5.95
C ALA A 64 4.45 1.32 -6.51
N MET A 65 5.18 0.81 -7.51
CA MET A 65 6.24 1.57 -8.19
C MET A 65 5.69 2.84 -8.86
N GLU A 66 4.55 2.75 -9.54
CA GLU A 66 3.91 3.91 -10.16
C GLU A 66 3.39 4.92 -9.11
N LEU A 67 2.85 4.44 -7.98
CA LEU A 67 2.50 5.30 -6.85
C LEU A 67 3.72 6.06 -6.30
N VAL A 68 4.81 5.35 -6.07
CA VAL A 68 6.05 5.93 -5.53
C VAL A 68 6.57 7.02 -6.46
N LYS A 69 6.64 6.76 -7.77
CA LYS A 69 7.05 7.76 -8.76
C LYS A 69 6.08 8.95 -8.81
N ARG A 70 4.78 8.68 -8.96
CA ARG A 70 3.76 9.71 -9.22
C ARG A 70 3.60 10.68 -8.07
N LEU A 71 3.65 10.16 -6.84
CA LEU A 71 3.43 10.91 -5.61
C LEU A 71 4.74 11.34 -4.93
N SER A 72 5.89 10.98 -5.50
CA SER A 72 7.21 11.22 -4.90
C SER A 72 7.29 10.67 -3.47
N ALA A 73 6.78 9.45 -3.30
CA ALA A 73 6.84 8.75 -2.02
C ALA A 73 8.28 8.29 -1.72
N SER A 74 8.60 8.14 -0.44
CA SER A 74 9.90 7.65 0.02
C SER A 74 10.12 6.17 -0.33
N GLY A 75 9.04 5.42 -0.43
CA GLY A 75 9.04 4.01 -0.80
C GLY A 75 7.67 3.41 -0.55
N ALA A 76 7.52 2.11 -0.82
CA ALA A 76 6.30 1.39 -0.53
C ALA A 76 6.57 -0.06 -0.13
N TYR A 77 5.66 -0.65 0.63
CA TYR A 77 5.69 -2.06 1.00
C TYR A 77 4.39 -2.74 0.59
N VAL A 78 4.52 -3.82 -0.17
CA VAL A 78 3.42 -4.60 -0.72
C VAL A 78 3.31 -5.91 0.04
N VAL A 79 2.13 -6.20 0.59
CA VAL A 79 1.88 -7.46 1.29
C VAL A 79 0.41 -7.85 1.17
N SER A 80 0.13 -9.12 0.86
CA SER A 80 -1.23 -9.57 0.54
C SER A 80 -1.77 -8.82 -0.68
N ASP A 81 -2.94 -8.23 -0.53
CA ASP A 81 -3.67 -7.34 -1.43
C ASP A 81 -3.47 -5.86 -1.06
N GLU A 82 -2.52 -5.55 -0.18
CA GLU A 82 -2.29 -4.23 0.39
C GLU A 82 -0.99 -3.59 -0.12
N VAL A 83 -1.03 -2.28 -0.38
CA VAL A 83 0.14 -1.44 -0.66
C VAL A 83 0.24 -0.34 0.40
N ASN A 84 1.41 -0.20 1.01
CA ASN A 84 1.72 0.80 2.04
C ASN A 84 2.77 1.77 1.52
N ALA A 85 2.37 2.93 1.01
CA ALA A 85 3.30 3.97 0.52
C ALA A 85 3.68 4.94 1.65
N LEU A 86 4.97 5.19 1.84
CA LEU A 86 5.51 6.04 2.90
C LEU A 86 5.89 7.43 2.38
N PHE A 87 5.56 8.45 3.16
CA PHE A 87 5.90 9.84 2.89
C PHE A 87 6.65 10.40 4.09
N LEU A 88 7.99 10.41 4.01
CA LEU A 88 8.86 10.93 5.07
C LEU A 88 9.30 12.39 4.81
N GLY A 89 9.13 12.86 3.58
CA GLY A 89 9.49 14.21 3.15
C GLY A 89 10.67 14.24 2.17
N PRO A 90 11.16 15.44 1.79
CA PRO A 90 10.57 16.76 2.11
C PRO A 90 9.25 17.10 1.41
N SER A 91 8.78 16.33 0.41
CA SER A 91 7.61 16.69 -0.39
C SER A 91 6.32 16.22 0.29
N LEU A 92 5.32 17.10 0.29
CA LEU A 92 3.98 16.81 0.79
C LEU A 92 3.00 16.88 -0.39
N PRO A 93 2.70 15.74 -1.05
CA PRO A 93 1.82 15.73 -2.21
C PRO A 93 0.45 16.33 -1.88
N TYR A 94 -0.07 17.11 -2.83
CA TYR A 94 -1.37 17.80 -2.73
C TYR A 94 -1.56 18.66 -1.47
N ALA A 95 -0.45 19.12 -0.86
CA ALA A 95 -0.44 19.86 0.41
C ALA A 95 -1.13 19.10 1.56
N GLY A 96 -1.08 17.77 1.52
CA GLY A 96 -1.59 16.90 2.58
C GLY A 96 -3.10 16.67 2.55
N ARG A 97 -3.83 17.16 1.53
CA ARG A 97 -5.29 16.98 1.43
C ARG A 97 -5.66 15.50 1.33
N VAL A 98 -6.27 14.97 2.37
CA VAL A 98 -6.54 13.53 2.53
C VAL A 98 -7.44 13.01 1.41
N GLU A 99 -8.47 13.76 1.02
CA GLU A 99 -9.37 13.39 -0.08
C GLU A 99 -8.62 13.19 -1.40
N LYS A 100 -7.71 14.11 -1.75
CA LYS A 100 -6.89 14.00 -2.96
C LYS A 100 -5.90 12.86 -2.87
N LEU A 101 -5.23 12.71 -1.71
CA LEU A 101 -4.29 11.63 -1.50
C LEU A 101 -4.97 10.28 -1.67
N ALA A 102 -6.10 10.05 -1.00
CA ALA A 102 -6.83 8.80 -1.03
C ALA A 102 -7.45 8.49 -2.40
N SER A 103 -8.13 9.45 -3.02
CA SER A 103 -8.80 9.24 -4.31
C SER A 103 -7.79 8.97 -5.44
N ILE A 104 -6.71 9.76 -5.51
CA ILE A 104 -5.73 9.64 -6.59
C ILE A 104 -4.87 8.39 -6.42
N SER A 105 -4.47 8.04 -5.19
CA SER A 105 -3.68 6.84 -4.95
C SER A 105 -4.48 5.56 -5.26
N ALA A 106 -5.72 5.47 -4.77
CA ALA A 106 -6.62 4.34 -5.03
C ALA A 106 -6.94 4.21 -6.52
N SER A 107 -7.19 5.33 -7.20
CA SER A 107 -7.46 5.35 -8.65
C SER A 107 -6.24 4.85 -9.44
N LEU A 108 -5.03 5.32 -9.12
CA LEU A 108 -3.81 4.89 -9.81
C LEU A 108 -3.54 3.40 -9.63
N LEU A 109 -3.60 2.90 -8.39
CA LEU A 109 -3.37 1.48 -8.11
C LEU A 109 -4.43 0.60 -8.78
N SER A 110 -5.71 1.01 -8.71
CA SER A 110 -6.81 0.32 -9.40
C SER A 110 -6.57 0.25 -10.91
N ALA A 111 -6.19 1.36 -11.54
CA ALA A 111 -5.95 1.41 -12.99
C ALA A 111 -4.81 0.49 -13.43
N VAL A 112 -3.67 0.53 -12.74
CA VAL A 112 -2.51 -0.31 -13.05
C VAL A 112 -2.82 -1.79 -12.84
N ALA A 113 -3.29 -2.16 -11.64
CA ALA A 113 -3.55 -3.55 -11.31
C ALA A 113 -4.67 -4.15 -12.18
N SER A 114 -5.73 -3.38 -12.44
CA SER A 114 -6.84 -3.84 -13.29
C SER A 114 -6.40 -4.11 -14.72
N THR A 115 -5.56 -3.23 -15.27
CA THR A 115 -5.04 -3.37 -16.63
C THR A 115 -4.15 -4.60 -16.75
N LEU A 116 -3.21 -4.77 -15.82
CA LEU A 116 -2.25 -5.89 -15.85
C LEU A 116 -2.93 -7.25 -15.66
N LEU A 117 -4.01 -7.30 -14.88
CA LEU A 117 -4.71 -8.55 -14.56
C LEU A 117 -5.94 -8.80 -15.45
N ASN A 118 -6.30 -7.85 -16.32
CA ASN A 118 -7.53 -7.85 -17.10
C ASN A 118 -8.76 -8.17 -16.23
N ARG A 119 -8.86 -7.47 -15.10
CA ARG A 119 -9.89 -7.62 -14.07
C ARG A 119 -10.24 -6.26 -13.50
N GLN A 120 -11.51 -6.02 -13.18
CA GLN A 120 -11.87 -4.80 -12.46
C GLN A 120 -11.49 -4.95 -10.99
N LEU A 121 -10.43 -4.24 -10.57
CA LEU A 121 -9.96 -4.19 -9.20
C LEU A 121 -10.19 -2.79 -8.64
N VAL A 122 -10.64 -2.75 -7.39
CA VAL A 122 -10.93 -1.53 -6.65
C VAL A 122 -10.13 -1.56 -5.37
N PHE A 123 -9.55 -0.42 -5.02
CA PHE A 123 -8.85 -0.22 -3.76
C PHE A 123 -9.53 0.87 -2.95
N ASP A 124 -9.55 0.71 -1.63
CA ASP A 124 -9.70 1.86 -0.74
C ASP A 124 -8.33 2.50 -0.51
N SER A 125 -8.29 3.69 0.08
CA SER A 125 -7.04 4.28 0.54
C SER A 125 -7.28 5.12 1.77
N ARG A 126 -6.38 5.01 2.75
CA ARG A 126 -6.44 5.76 4.01
C ARG A 126 -5.07 6.33 4.37
N ALA A 127 -5.07 7.54 4.92
CA ALA A 127 -3.86 8.16 5.46
C ALA A 127 -3.68 7.73 6.93
N ILE A 128 -2.46 7.32 7.28
CA ILE A 128 -2.04 6.98 8.64
C ILE A 128 -0.95 7.98 9.03
N PRO A 129 -1.23 8.95 9.93
CA PRO A 129 -0.20 9.79 10.51
C PRO A 129 0.84 8.93 11.22
N LEU A 130 2.11 9.29 11.08
CA LEU A 130 3.23 8.64 11.75
C LEU A 130 3.97 9.69 12.59
N GLU A 131 4.64 9.25 13.65
CA GLU A 131 5.35 10.18 14.55
C GLU A 131 6.69 10.62 13.96
N ASP A 132 7.48 9.66 13.49
CA ASP A 132 8.82 9.88 12.95
C ASP A 132 9.26 8.71 12.03
N ALA A 133 10.52 8.70 11.63
CA ALA A 133 11.09 7.63 10.81
C ALA A 133 11.15 6.28 11.56
N GLU A 134 11.31 6.27 12.88
CA GLU A 134 11.33 5.05 13.68
C GLU A 134 9.94 4.44 13.77
N ASP A 135 8.91 5.26 13.97
CA ASP A 135 7.51 4.85 13.90
C ASP A 135 7.13 4.34 12.49
N ALA A 136 7.66 4.95 11.43
CA ALA A 136 7.51 4.43 10.07
C ALA A 136 8.12 3.02 9.91
N LYS A 137 9.31 2.76 10.47
CA LYS A 137 9.91 1.41 10.48
C LYS A 137 9.03 0.41 11.24
N ARG A 138 8.54 0.80 12.43
CA ARG A 138 7.62 -0.04 13.24
C ARG A 138 6.33 -0.32 12.49
N TYR A 139 5.77 0.66 11.79
CA TYR A 139 4.58 0.51 10.96
C TYR A 139 4.78 -0.55 9.87
N ILE A 140 5.88 -0.50 9.11
CA ILE A 140 6.18 -1.50 8.07
C ILE A 140 6.37 -2.90 8.69
N ALA A 141 7.14 -3.01 9.78
CA ALA A 141 7.32 -4.28 10.49
C ALA A 141 5.98 -4.86 10.99
N TYR A 142 5.09 -3.99 11.49
CA TYR A 142 3.73 -4.36 11.88
C TYR A 142 2.93 -4.91 10.68
N ARG A 143 2.92 -4.21 9.54
CA ARG A 143 2.22 -4.70 8.33
C ARG A 143 2.79 -6.02 7.82
N ALA A 144 4.11 -6.19 7.85
CA ALA A 144 4.76 -7.44 7.50
C ALA A 144 4.34 -8.61 8.40
N ARG A 145 4.28 -8.37 9.72
CA ARG A 145 3.85 -9.37 10.70
C ARG A 145 2.39 -9.77 10.53
N VAL A 146 1.50 -8.83 10.18
CA VAL A 146 0.09 -9.11 9.83
C VAL A 146 0.02 -9.94 8.56
N GLY A 147 0.77 -9.59 7.52
CA GLY A 147 0.84 -10.33 6.27
C GLY A 147 1.30 -11.78 6.42
N LEU A 148 2.34 -11.99 7.23
CA LEU A 148 2.82 -13.34 7.59
C LEU A 148 1.73 -14.14 8.31
N ASN A 149 1.02 -13.51 9.25
CA ASN A 149 -0.09 -14.15 9.95
C ASN A 149 -1.20 -14.61 9.00
N ASN A 150 -1.58 -13.74 8.06
CA ASN A 150 -2.62 -14.03 7.08
C ASN A 150 -2.19 -15.17 6.15
N PHE A 151 -0.95 -15.13 5.64
CA PHE A 151 -0.42 -16.20 4.79
C PHE A 151 -0.43 -17.56 5.52
N VAL A 152 0.11 -17.61 6.73
CA VAL A 152 0.15 -18.84 7.54
C VAL A 152 -1.26 -19.34 7.84
N GLY A 153 -2.19 -18.45 8.20
CA GLY A 153 -3.59 -18.78 8.44
C GLY A 153 -4.27 -19.36 7.20
N SER A 154 -4.10 -18.74 6.03
CA SER A 154 -4.67 -19.25 4.78
C SER A 154 -4.09 -20.60 4.37
N MET A 155 -2.79 -20.83 4.59
CA MET A 155 -2.16 -22.14 4.33
C MET A 155 -2.73 -23.23 5.24
N LEU A 156 -2.85 -22.97 6.54
CA LEU A 156 -3.43 -23.92 7.50
C LEU A 156 -4.87 -24.26 7.17
N HIS A 157 -5.68 -23.24 6.86
CA HIS A 157 -7.06 -23.43 6.44
C HIS A 157 -7.17 -24.33 5.19
N ARG A 158 -6.31 -24.12 4.18
CA ARG A 158 -6.27 -24.95 2.97
C ARG A 158 -5.86 -26.40 3.24
N LEU A 159 -5.10 -26.65 4.30
CA LEU A 159 -4.72 -27.97 4.75
C LEU A 159 -5.77 -28.61 5.69
N GLY A 160 -6.90 -27.96 5.93
CA GLY A 160 -7.95 -28.44 6.84
C GLY A 160 -7.54 -28.40 8.31
N ALA A 161 -6.52 -27.61 8.67
CA ALA A 161 -6.05 -27.48 10.04
C ALA A 161 -6.76 -26.31 10.75
N GLU A 162 -7.56 -26.61 11.78
CA GLU A 162 -8.08 -25.60 12.68
C GLU A 162 -7.04 -25.21 13.71
N VAL A 163 -6.79 -23.90 13.83
CA VAL A 163 -5.80 -23.37 14.77
C VAL A 163 -6.37 -22.14 15.46
N ALA A 164 -7.44 -22.33 16.24
CA ALA A 164 -8.05 -21.28 17.05
C ALA A 164 -7.20 -20.99 18.30
N GLY A 165 -6.93 -19.71 18.59
CA GLY A 165 -6.28 -19.28 19.83
C GLY A 165 -4.76 -19.52 19.94
N VAL A 166 -4.12 -20.05 18.90
CA VAL A 166 -2.70 -20.43 18.97
C VAL A 166 -1.78 -19.34 18.40
N HIS A 167 -0.63 -19.09 19.07
CA HIS A 167 0.38 -18.11 18.67
C HIS A 167 0.99 -18.41 17.29
N LEU A 168 1.54 -17.39 16.61
CA LEU A 168 2.10 -17.56 15.25
C LEU A 168 3.22 -18.61 15.20
N ALA A 169 4.11 -18.65 16.19
CA ALA A 169 5.21 -19.62 16.20
C ALA A 169 4.69 -21.07 16.14
N GLU A 170 3.64 -21.37 16.90
CA GLU A 170 2.99 -22.67 16.91
C GLU A 170 2.24 -22.95 15.59
N ARG A 171 1.63 -21.93 14.99
CA ARG A 171 1.03 -22.04 13.65
C ARG A 171 2.08 -22.36 12.58
N ILE A 172 3.26 -21.76 12.66
CA ILE A 172 4.38 -22.05 11.74
C ILE A 172 4.89 -23.47 11.98
N ALA A 173 5.13 -23.88 13.22
CA ALA A 173 5.52 -25.25 13.55
C ALA A 173 4.49 -26.28 13.07
N LYS A 174 3.19 -25.93 13.15
CA LYS A 174 2.11 -26.77 12.61
C LYS A 174 2.21 -26.89 11.09
N LEU A 175 2.42 -25.80 10.35
CA LEU A 175 2.65 -25.86 8.90
C LEU A 175 3.83 -26.75 8.55
N GLU A 176 4.94 -26.62 9.27
CA GLU A 176 6.12 -27.46 9.06
C GLU A 176 5.83 -28.94 9.31
N SER A 177 5.08 -29.27 10.38
CA SER A 177 4.64 -30.64 10.65
C SER A 177 3.70 -31.22 9.58
N LEU A 178 3.05 -30.36 8.79
CA LEU A 178 2.20 -30.71 7.66
C LEU A 178 2.99 -30.69 6.33
N GLY A 179 4.32 -30.58 6.38
CA GLY A 179 5.19 -30.63 5.22
C GLY A 179 5.37 -29.30 4.48
N VAL A 180 4.93 -28.17 5.05
CA VAL A 180 5.09 -26.84 4.45
C VAL A 180 6.13 -26.04 5.23
N ARG A 181 7.34 -25.92 4.65
CA ARG A 181 8.42 -25.08 5.20
C ARG A 181 8.47 -23.73 4.51
N LEU A 182 8.36 -22.63 5.28
CA LEU A 182 8.38 -21.27 4.73
C LEU A 182 9.68 -20.94 4.00
N ALA A 183 10.81 -21.45 4.48
CA ALA A 183 12.13 -21.24 3.88
C ALA A 183 12.27 -21.84 2.47
N GLU A 184 11.40 -22.78 2.09
CA GLU A 184 11.39 -23.40 0.76
C GLU A 184 10.40 -22.73 -0.18
N ARG A 185 9.65 -21.74 0.30
CA ARG A 185 8.70 -20.97 -0.50
C ARG A 185 9.33 -19.66 -0.96
N PRO A 186 8.88 -19.11 -2.10
CA PRO A 186 9.29 -17.77 -2.52
C PRO A 186 9.04 -16.76 -1.40
N ALA A 187 10.06 -15.95 -1.08
CA ALA A 187 10.02 -15.07 0.10
C ALA A 187 8.85 -14.08 0.04
N TRP A 188 8.54 -13.54 -1.13
CA TRP A 188 7.43 -12.62 -1.32
C TRP A 188 6.06 -13.17 -0.87
N GLU A 189 5.84 -14.48 -0.92
CA GLU A 189 4.54 -15.07 -0.57
C GLU A 189 4.18 -14.80 0.90
N TRP A 190 5.15 -14.98 1.80
CA TRP A 190 4.96 -14.85 3.25
C TRP A 190 5.49 -13.52 3.81
N SER A 191 6.42 -12.86 3.11
CA SER A 191 7.06 -11.61 3.56
C SER A 191 6.74 -10.38 2.73
N GLY A 192 5.98 -10.48 1.63
CA GLY A 192 5.72 -9.34 0.75
C GLY A 192 6.97 -8.83 0.02
N SER A 193 6.90 -7.61 -0.52
CA SER A 193 8.03 -6.98 -1.21
C SER A 193 8.13 -5.48 -0.90
N SER A 194 9.36 -5.01 -0.75
CA SER A 194 9.75 -3.61 -0.61
C SER A 194 9.97 -2.96 -1.98
N VAL A 195 9.52 -1.73 -2.15
CA VAL A 195 9.83 -0.81 -3.25
C VAL A 195 10.53 0.40 -2.66
N PHE A 196 11.76 0.69 -3.11
CA PHE A 196 12.59 1.74 -2.54
C PHE A 196 13.52 2.36 -3.59
N TRP A 197 14.01 3.56 -3.35
CA TRP A 197 15.00 4.21 -4.20
C TRP A 197 16.38 3.62 -3.94
N ARG A 198 17.09 3.23 -4.99
CA ARG A 198 18.49 2.81 -4.86
C ARG A 198 19.35 3.97 -4.36
N LEU A 199 20.17 3.69 -3.35
CA LEU A 199 21.13 4.65 -2.81
C LEU A 199 22.39 4.68 -3.71
N GLY A 200 22.71 5.86 -4.27
CA GLY A 200 23.87 6.05 -5.14
C GLY A 200 23.61 5.73 -6.62
N GLY A 201 24.13 6.58 -7.51
CA GLY A 201 23.98 6.42 -8.96
C GLY A 201 22.76 7.16 -9.55
N ARG A 202 22.21 6.64 -10.67
CA ARG A 202 20.98 7.18 -11.28
C ARG A 202 19.76 6.80 -10.44
N ARG A 203 18.85 7.75 -10.25
CA ARG A 203 17.60 7.60 -9.51
C ARG A 203 16.72 6.50 -10.14
N GLU A 204 16.68 5.34 -9.48
CA GLU A 204 15.96 4.15 -9.94
C GLU A 204 15.29 3.46 -8.75
N LEU A 205 14.08 2.92 -8.97
CA LEU A 205 13.40 2.09 -7.98
C LEU A 205 13.94 0.65 -8.04
N ALA A 206 14.26 0.11 -6.87
CA ALA A 206 14.50 -1.30 -6.66
C ALA A 206 13.28 -1.97 -6.01
N VAL A 207 13.17 -3.27 -6.25
CA VAL A 207 12.22 -4.16 -5.61
C VAL A 207 13.00 -5.31 -4.96
N GLU A 208 12.76 -5.57 -3.68
CA GLU A 208 13.31 -6.74 -2.98
C GLU A 208 12.23 -7.40 -2.11
N ASP A 209 12.34 -8.70 -1.91
CA ASP A 209 11.41 -9.45 -1.06
C ASP A 209 11.61 -9.12 0.42
N GLY A 210 10.51 -9.11 1.16
CA GLY A 210 10.48 -8.77 2.57
C GLY A 210 10.47 -7.27 2.87
N PRO A 211 10.30 -6.90 4.14
CA PRO A 211 10.20 -5.50 4.58
C PRO A 211 11.56 -4.82 4.80
N TRP A 212 12.63 -5.61 4.97
CA TRP A 212 13.86 -5.15 5.61
C TRP A 212 14.61 -4.11 4.78
N ARG A 213 14.60 -4.23 3.46
CA ARG A 213 15.25 -3.26 2.58
C ARG A 213 14.59 -1.88 2.62
N LEU A 214 13.26 -1.82 2.67
CA LEU A 214 12.60 -0.55 2.87
C LEU A 214 12.93 0.02 4.26
N ILE A 215 12.95 -0.81 5.29
CA ILE A 215 13.32 -0.40 6.66
C ILE A 215 14.73 0.20 6.71
N GLU A 216 15.72 -0.46 6.08
CA GLU A 216 17.08 0.06 5.95
C GLU A 216 17.12 1.37 5.15
N ALA A 217 16.36 1.46 4.06
CA ALA A 217 16.28 2.67 3.25
C ALA A 217 15.68 3.86 4.03
N ILE A 218 14.67 3.63 4.88
CA ILE A 218 14.10 4.66 5.77
C ILE A 218 15.18 5.28 6.67
N GLU A 219 16.11 4.49 7.19
CA GLU A 219 17.20 5.02 8.01
C GLU A 219 18.15 5.92 7.21
N ALA A 220 18.39 5.58 5.95
CA ALA A 220 19.16 6.44 5.05
C ALA A 220 18.41 7.73 4.73
N TYR A 221 17.11 7.66 4.45
CA TYR A 221 16.26 8.82 4.16
C TYR A 221 16.12 9.76 5.36
N ALA A 222 16.08 9.23 6.58
CA ALA A 222 16.05 10.05 7.80
C ALA A 222 17.32 10.92 7.96
N ARG A 223 18.46 10.42 7.47
CA ARG A 223 19.74 11.17 7.47
C ARG A 223 19.85 12.16 6.31
N ALA A 224 19.22 11.84 5.18
CA ALA A 224 19.30 12.60 3.93
C ALA A 224 17.94 12.52 3.19
N PRO A 225 16.97 13.39 3.55
CA PRO A 225 15.60 13.34 3.02
C PRO A 225 15.49 13.48 1.49
N GLU A 226 16.49 14.08 0.84
CA GLU A 226 16.60 14.17 -0.62
C GLU A 226 16.74 12.80 -1.30
N LEU A 227 17.20 11.77 -0.57
CA LEU A 227 17.29 10.39 -1.08
C LEU A 227 15.92 9.70 -1.16
N ALA A 228 14.92 10.26 -0.48
CA ALA A 228 13.55 9.75 -0.45
C ALA A 228 12.70 10.28 -1.62
N GLN A 229 13.30 11.06 -2.52
CA GLN A 229 12.66 11.58 -3.73
C GLN A 229 13.44 11.21 -4.95
#